data_AF-A0A6A3JV05-F1
#
_entry.id   AF-A0A6A3JV05-F1
#
_cell.length_a   1.000
_cell.length_b   1.000
_cell.length_c   1.000
_cell.angle_alpha   90.00
_cell.angle_beta   90.00
_cell.angle_gamma   90.00
#
_symmetry.space_group_name_H-M   'P 1'
#
loop_
_entity.id
_entity.type
_entity.pdbx_description
1 polymer ?
#
loop_
_entity_poly.entity_id
_entity_poly.type
_entity_poly.pdbx_seq_one_letter_code
_entity_poly.pdbx_strand_id
1 'polypeptide(L)'
;MNTIHQFSIEDYVELFEDTLNCELSDTSSTQRSLSEIDNGALKLELSANIRFPRSTSVVKYVFVLAPVKVDRIDVLESKLLDQEEVTKQIKERNDAAPAFIQLKAEMKDDNSNLIWEEIDADDFVSDGEDGIVQFRRPGVYNIGGVVNTAACGREENFELLINGEIVQTYYPASLGQRYSSTTLCYIARLEEDDELTIAADCALYDTSHLSVMRLGS
;
A
#
# COMPACT_ATOMS: atom_id res chain seq x y z
N MET A 1 14.44 23.04 63.66
CA MET A 1 13.02 22.68 63.48
C MET A 1 12.21 23.69 64.29
N ASN A 2 11.66 24.73 63.66
CA ASN A 2 10.85 25.73 64.35
C ASN A 2 9.38 25.48 64.00
N THR A 3 8.68 24.79 64.88
CA THR A 3 7.23 24.54 64.81
C THR A 3 6.50 25.80 65.27
N ILE A 4 5.81 26.48 64.37
CA ILE A 4 4.86 27.55 64.72
C ILE A 4 3.61 26.85 65.26
N HIS A 5 3.36 26.97 66.56
CA HIS A 5 2.42 26.16 67.35
C HIS A 5 0.91 26.29 67.02
N GLN A 6 0.54 26.79 65.84
CA GLN A 6 -0.85 27.14 65.51
C GLN A 6 -1.37 26.66 64.15
N PHE A 7 -0.57 25.96 63.35
CA PHE A 7 -1.01 25.44 62.05
C PHE A 7 -1.01 23.91 62.06
N SER A 8 -2.13 23.31 61.66
CA SER A 8 -2.23 21.88 61.43
C SER A 8 -1.53 21.50 60.12
N ILE A 9 -1.22 20.22 59.94
CA ILE A 9 -0.61 19.72 58.69
C ILE A 9 -1.51 19.99 57.48
N GLU A 10 -2.83 19.93 57.67
CA GLU A 10 -3.83 20.22 56.63
C GLU A 10 -3.76 21.68 56.18
N ASP A 11 -3.62 22.63 57.13
CA ASP A 11 -3.46 24.05 56.80
C ASP A 11 -2.18 24.34 56.00
N TYR A 12 -1.10 23.56 56.22
CA TYR A 12 0.13 23.66 55.45
C TYR A 12 -0.02 23.13 54.02
N VAL A 13 -0.79 22.05 53.84
CA VAL A 13 -1.05 21.46 52.52
C VAL A 13 -1.94 22.39 51.70
N GLU A 14 -3.03 22.90 52.28
CA GLU A 14 -3.93 23.86 51.64
C GLU A 14 -3.19 25.14 51.23
N LEU A 15 -2.36 25.70 52.14
CA LEU A 15 -1.53 26.86 51.83
C LEU A 15 -0.57 26.60 50.66
N PHE A 16 -0.03 25.39 50.56
CA PHE A 16 0.88 25.02 49.49
C PHE A 16 0.16 24.84 48.15
N GLU A 17 -1.03 24.22 48.15
CA GLU A 17 -1.88 24.10 46.96
C GLU A 17 -2.34 25.46 46.45
N ASP A 18 -2.81 26.35 47.34
CA ASP A 18 -3.19 27.72 47.00
C ASP A 18 -2.02 28.51 46.42
N THR A 19 -0.83 28.34 47.00
CA THR A 19 0.39 28.99 46.50
C THR A 19 0.76 28.52 45.09
N LEU A 20 0.53 27.24 44.77
CA LEU A 20 0.80 26.69 43.43
C LEU A 20 -0.26 27.08 42.39
N ASN A 21 -1.51 27.24 42.81
CA ASN A 21 -2.65 27.54 41.94
C ASN A 21 -2.92 29.05 41.75
N CYS A 22 -2.23 29.93 42.48
CA CYS A 22 -2.37 31.38 42.33
C CYS A 22 -1.94 31.90 40.94
N GLU A 23 -2.72 32.82 40.37
CA GLU A 23 -2.37 33.52 39.13
C GLU A 23 -1.07 34.34 39.29
N LEU A 24 -0.12 34.14 38.38
CA LEU A 24 1.17 34.80 38.40
C LEU A 24 1.04 36.19 37.80
N SER A 25 1.05 37.22 38.66
CA SER A 25 1.15 38.63 38.26
C SER A 25 2.35 39.28 38.95
N ASP A 26 2.88 40.37 38.37
CA ASP A 26 4.05 41.09 38.92
C ASP A 26 3.82 41.67 40.32
N THR A 27 2.57 41.72 40.79
CA THR A 27 2.16 42.18 42.13
C THR A 27 1.79 41.04 43.08
N SER A 28 1.80 39.79 42.60
CA SER A 28 1.40 38.61 43.39
C SER A 28 2.47 38.24 44.42
N SER A 29 2.04 37.61 45.51
CA SER A 29 2.96 37.13 46.57
C SER A 29 3.86 35.98 46.13
N THR A 30 3.68 35.46 44.91
CA THR A 30 4.34 34.27 44.37
C THR A 30 5.05 34.61 43.05
N GLN A 31 6.34 34.31 42.95
CA GLN A 31 7.15 34.56 41.76
C GLN A 31 7.77 33.26 41.24
N ARG A 32 7.83 33.09 39.92
CA ARG A 32 8.53 31.98 39.24
C ARG A 32 9.61 32.54 38.34
N SER A 33 10.81 31.98 38.44
CA SER A 33 11.88 32.23 37.48
C SER A 33 12.40 30.90 36.94
N LEU A 34 12.62 30.86 35.63
CA LEU A 34 13.26 29.74 34.94
C LEU A 34 14.62 30.24 34.49
N SER A 35 15.67 29.56 34.90
CA SER A 35 17.03 29.85 34.46
C SER A 35 17.70 28.57 33.98
N GLU A 36 18.52 28.67 32.96
CA GLU A 36 19.39 27.57 32.57
C GLU A 36 20.47 27.37 33.65
N ILE A 37 20.81 26.11 33.92
CA ILE A 37 21.93 25.71 34.78
C ILE A 37 22.91 24.87 33.97
N ASP A 38 24.10 24.65 34.52
CA ASP A 38 25.15 23.89 33.87
C ASP A 38 24.64 22.53 33.36
N ASN A 39 25.13 22.13 32.18
CA ASN A 39 24.81 20.87 31.50
C ASN A 39 23.44 20.81 30.79
N GLY A 40 22.87 21.97 30.40
CA GLY A 40 21.63 22.05 29.59
C GLY A 40 20.36 21.68 30.35
N ALA A 41 20.46 21.58 31.68
CA ALA A 41 19.31 21.40 32.56
C ALA A 41 18.67 22.76 32.87
N LEU A 42 17.37 22.75 33.15
CA LEU A 42 16.65 23.97 33.50
C LEU A 42 16.35 23.98 35.00
N LYS A 43 16.58 25.10 35.66
CA LYS A 43 16.21 25.33 37.06
C LYS A 43 14.97 26.22 37.11
N LEU A 44 13.92 25.69 37.72
CA LEU A 44 12.72 26.46 38.07
C LEU A 44 12.80 26.85 39.55
N GLU A 45 12.83 28.13 39.85
CA GLU A 45 12.74 28.67 41.21
C GLU A 45 11.35 29.26 41.43
N LEU A 46 10.66 28.77 42.46
CA LEU A 46 9.37 29.26 42.92
C LEU A 46 9.59 29.92 44.28
N SER A 47 9.33 31.23 44.36
CA SER A 47 9.40 31.99 45.60
C SER A 47 8.00 32.42 46.03
N ALA A 48 7.63 32.17 47.28
CA ALA A 48 6.34 32.55 47.85
C ALA A 48 6.53 33.33 49.15
N ASN A 49 5.89 34.50 49.24
CA ASN A 49 5.88 35.33 50.44
C ASN A 49 4.75 34.86 51.37
N ILE A 50 5.10 34.19 52.46
CA ILE A 50 4.16 33.80 53.51
C ILE A 50 4.11 34.90 54.56
N ARG A 51 2.94 35.53 54.71
CA ARG A 51 2.69 36.57 55.71
C ARG A 51 2.26 35.94 57.02
N PHE A 52 2.99 36.24 58.08
CA PHE A 52 2.61 35.98 59.46
C PHE A 52 2.08 37.26 60.11
N PRO A 53 1.33 37.17 61.22
CA PRO A 53 0.71 38.35 61.85
C PRO A 53 1.65 39.49 62.24
N ARG A 54 2.97 39.26 62.31
CA ARG A 54 3.99 40.26 62.67
C ARG A 54 5.25 40.22 61.80
N SER A 55 5.28 39.41 60.75
CA SER A 55 6.44 39.29 59.86
C SER A 55 6.02 38.72 58.51
N THR A 56 6.88 38.85 57.50
CA THR A 56 6.70 38.13 56.23
C THR A 56 7.96 37.30 55.99
N SER A 57 7.80 36.03 55.66
CA SER A 57 8.91 35.14 55.31
C SER A 57 8.78 34.72 53.85
N VAL A 58 9.89 34.66 53.14
CA VAL A 58 9.93 34.17 51.76
C VAL A 58 10.35 32.71 51.78
N VAL A 59 9.50 31.82 51.28
CA VAL A 59 9.84 30.42 51.06
C VAL A 59 10.26 30.25 49.62
N LYS A 60 11.41 29.60 49.40
CA LYS A 60 11.93 29.32 48.07
C LYS A 60 11.99 27.82 47.83
N TYR A 61 11.35 27.38 46.75
CA TYR A 61 11.43 26.02 46.24
C TYR A 61 12.23 26.03 44.94
N VAL A 62 13.20 25.13 44.86
CA VAL A 62 14.08 25.00 43.68
C VAL A 62 13.87 23.62 43.08
N PHE A 63 13.45 23.60 41.82
CA PHE A 63 13.26 22.39 41.04
C PHE A 63 14.32 22.34 39.93
N VAL A 64 15.11 21.28 39.92
CA VAL A 64 16.06 20.99 38.85
C VAL A 64 15.38 20.06 37.85
N LEU A 65 15.09 20.55 36.65
CA LEU A 65 14.43 19.80 35.59
C LEU A 65 15.46 18.95 34.85
N ALA A 66 15.20 17.65 34.75
CA ALA A 66 16.03 16.75 33.97
C ALA A 66 15.86 17.04 32.47
N PRO A 67 16.96 17.15 31.69
CA PRO A 67 16.87 17.30 30.24
C PRO A 67 16.17 16.07 29.64
N VAL A 68 15.25 16.30 28.69
CA VAL A 68 14.60 15.21 27.95
C VAL A 68 15.68 14.50 27.14
N LYS A 69 15.99 13.25 27.49
CA LYS A 69 17.02 12.46 26.80
C LYS A 69 16.63 12.19 25.35
N VAL A 70 17.61 12.40 24.48
CA VAL A 70 17.57 12.27 23.01
C VAL A 70 17.30 10.84 22.53
N ASP A 71 17.29 9.84 23.42
CA ASP A 71 17.06 8.42 23.11
C ASP A 71 15.73 8.13 22.36
N ARG A 72 14.72 9.00 22.48
CA ARG A 72 13.45 8.85 21.73
C ARG A 72 13.55 9.29 20.27
N ILE A 73 14.46 10.19 19.94
CA ILE A 73 14.65 10.70 18.57
C ILE A 73 15.33 9.61 17.74
N ASP A 74 16.37 8.97 18.27
CA ASP A 74 17.08 7.88 17.59
C ASP A 74 16.16 6.68 17.28
N VAL A 75 15.24 6.33 18.20
CA VAL A 75 14.25 5.28 17.98
C VAL A 75 13.24 5.65 16.90
N LEU A 76 12.84 6.93 16.84
CA LEU A 76 11.93 7.41 15.81
C LEU A 76 12.62 7.48 14.45
N GLU A 77 13.87 7.92 14.40
CA GLU A 77 14.69 7.94 13.19
C GLU A 77 14.89 6.52 12.64
N SER A 78 15.25 5.55 13.49
CA SER A 78 15.35 4.15 13.10
C SER A 78 14.03 3.61 12.52
N LYS A 79 12.88 3.92 13.16
CA LYS A 79 11.58 3.48 12.64
C LYS A 79 11.20 4.15 11.33
N LEU A 80 11.60 5.40 11.12
CA LEU A 80 11.32 6.15 9.90
C LEU A 80 12.14 5.57 8.75
N LEU A 81 13.42 5.27 8.99
CA LEU A 81 14.29 4.58 8.03
C LEU A 81 13.75 3.18 7.69
N ASP A 82 13.32 2.40 8.69
CA ASP A 82 12.71 1.09 8.44
C ASP A 82 11.43 1.20 7.59
N GLN A 83 10.60 2.23 7.84
CA GLN A 83 9.39 2.49 7.06
C GLN A 83 9.70 2.93 5.64
N GLU A 84 10.71 3.79 5.45
CA GLU A 84 11.14 4.26 4.14
C GLU A 84 11.68 3.09 3.31
N GLU A 85 12.49 2.22 3.92
CA GLU A 85 13.04 1.02 3.28
C GLU A 85 11.93 0.03 2.88
N VAL A 86 10.98 -0.26 3.77
CA VAL A 86 9.82 -1.11 3.41
C VAL A 86 8.98 -0.48 2.30
N THR A 87 8.78 0.85 2.32
CA THR A 87 8.03 1.56 1.28
C THR A 87 8.76 1.51 -0.06
N LYS A 88 10.09 1.62 -0.05
CA LYS A 88 10.93 1.49 -1.23
C LYS A 88 10.88 0.08 -1.80
N GLN A 89 10.99 -0.95 -0.96
CA GLN A 89 10.83 -2.34 -1.38
C GLN A 89 9.44 -2.65 -1.96
N ILE A 90 8.38 -2.05 -1.40
CA ILE A 90 7.02 -2.19 -1.94
C ILE A 90 6.90 -1.50 -3.30
N LYS A 91 7.47 -0.31 -3.47
CA LYS A 91 7.49 0.40 -4.76
C LYS A 91 8.31 -0.36 -5.80
N GLU A 92 9.50 -0.83 -5.46
CA GLU A 92 10.33 -1.67 -6.33
C GLU A 92 9.62 -2.97 -6.74
N ARG A 93 8.75 -3.53 -5.89
CA ARG A 93 7.87 -4.66 -6.24
C ARG A 93 6.68 -4.29 -7.14
N ASN A 94 6.21 -3.04 -7.08
CA ASN A 94 5.01 -2.56 -7.78
C ASN A 94 5.29 -1.65 -8.99
N ASP A 95 6.55 -1.35 -9.30
CA ASP A 95 6.95 -0.38 -10.33
C ASP A 95 6.80 -0.87 -11.78
N ALA A 96 6.22 -2.05 -12.01
CA ALA A 96 5.81 -2.45 -13.34
C ALA A 96 4.37 -1.99 -13.58
N ALA A 97 4.17 -1.12 -14.57
CA ALA A 97 2.84 -0.83 -15.09
C ALA A 97 2.06 -2.14 -15.33
N PRO A 98 0.73 -2.17 -15.07
CA PRO A 98 -0.05 -3.38 -15.27
C PRO A 98 0.12 -3.85 -16.72
N ALA A 99 0.70 -5.03 -16.89
CA ALA A 99 0.91 -5.61 -18.21
C ALA A 99 -0.46 -5.93 -18.81
N PHE A 100 -0.82 -5.24 -19.88
CA PHE A 100 -2.12 -5.37 -20.52
C PHE A 100 -1.99 -5.23 -22.03
N ILE A 101 -2.61 -6.15 -22.77
CA ILE A 101 -2.72 -6.12 -24.23
C ILE A 101 -4.14 -6.41 -24.67
N GLN A 102 -4.52 -5.85 -25.82
CA GLN A 102 -5.70 -6.23 -26.58
C GLN A 102 -5.29 -6.48 -28.02
N LEU A 103 -5.48 -7.69 -28.50
CA LEU A 103 -5.13 -8.09 -29.86
C LEU A 103 -6.39 -8.44 -30.66
N LYS A 104 -6.26 -8.37 -31.98
CA LYS A 104 -7.31 -8.71 -32.94
C LYS A 104 -6.85 -9.83 -33.85
N ALA A 105 -7.78 -10.66 -34.27
CA ALA A 105 -7.56 -11.71 -35.25
C ALA A 105 -8.74 -11.77 -36.23
N GLU A 106 -8.46 -11.67 -37.52
CA GLU A 106 -9.44 -11.85 -38.61
C GLU A 106 -9.18 -13.15 -39.39
N MET A 107 -8.03 -13.77 -39.16
CA MET A 107 -7.54 -14.95 -39.87
C MET A 107 -7.13 -16.04 -38.89
N LYS A 108 -7.01 -17.25 -39.42
CA LYS A 108 -6.45 -18.40 -38.73
C LYS A 108 -5.46 -19.13 -39.62
N ASP A 109 -4.53 -19.85 -39.01
CA ASP A 109 -3.55 -20.68 -39.70
C ASP A 109 -4.16 -22.03 -40.16
N ASP A 110 -3.33 -22.86 -40.79
CA ASP A 110 -3.72 -24.20 -41.25
C ASP A 110 -4.01 -25.18 -40.10
N ASN A 111 -3.57 -24.86 -38.87
CA ASN A 111 -3.83 -25.62 -37.65
C ASN A 111 -5.05 -25.09 -36.89
N SER A 112 -5.83 -24.17 -37.49
CA SER A 112 -6.98 -23.49 -36.88
C SER A 112 -6.65 -22.49 -35.76
N ASN A 113 -5.39 -22.14 -35.54
CA ASN A 113 -4.98 -21.12 -34.58
C ASN A 113 -5.33 -19.73 -35.08
N LEU A 114 -5.93 -18.90 -34.24
CA LEU A 114 -6.21 -17.50 -34.56
C LEU A 114 -4.89 -16.73 -34.69
N ILE A 115 -4.70 -16.05 -35.82
CA ILE A 115 -3.52 -15.21 -36.07
C ILE A 115 -3.77 -13.83 -35.47
N TRP A 116 -3.08 -13.54 -34.37
CA TRP A 116 -3.16 -12.25 -33.68
C TRP A 116 -2.32 -11.20 -34.38
N GLU A 117 -2.65 -9.93 -34.21
CA GLU A 117 -1.81 -8.84 -34.70
C GLU A 117 -0.39 -8.86 -34.09
N GLU A 118 0.58 -8.37 -34.86
CA GLU A 118 1.99 -8.27 -34.42
C GLU A 118 2.12 -7.28 -33.26
N ILE A 119 2.81 -7.71 -32.20
CA ILE A 119 3.18 -6.85 -31.08
C ILE A 119 4.55 -7.23 -30.54
N ASP A 120 5.37 -6.22 -30.25
CA ASP A 120 6.62 -6.37 -29.52
C ASP A 120 6.58 -5.46 -28.29
N ALA A 121 5.95 -5.95 -27.23
CA ALA A 121 5.82 -5.25 -25.95
C ALA A 121 6.77 -5.85 -24.90
N ASP A 122 7.03 -5.10 -23.83
CA ASP A 122 7.92 -5.56 -22.75
C ASP A 122 7.43 -6.85 -22.08
N ASP A 123 6.13 -7.10 -22.12
CA ASP A 123 5.46 -8.22 -21.44
C ASP A 123 5.01 -9.35 -22.36
N PHE A 124 4.85 -9.05 -23.65
CA PHE A 124 4.22 -9.95 -24.62
C PHE A 124 4.83 -9.76 -26.00
N VAL A 125 4.95 -10.84 -26.75
CA VAL A 125 5.32 -10.81 -28.17
C VAL A 125 4.40 -11.70 -28.99
N SER A 126 4.02 -11.22 -30.16
CA SER A 126 3.29 -11.96 -31.21
C SER A 126 3.90 -11.54 -32.54
N ASP A 127 4.23 -12.49 -33.40
CA ASP A 127 4.89 -12.22 -34.68
C ASP A 127 3.89 -11.87 -35.82
N GLY A 128 2.60 -12.11 -35.59
CA GLY A 128 1.57 -11.87 -36.59
C GLY A 128 1.41 -12.98 -37.64
N GLU A 129 2.06 -14.12 -37.47
CA GLU A 129 2.09 -15.22 -38.44
C GLU A 129 1.61 -16.55 -37.87
N ASP A 130 2.06 -16.93 -36.66
CA ASP A 130 1.81 -18.27 -36.09
C ASP A 130 0.62 -18.34 -35.11
N GLY A 131 0.08 -17.18 -34.71
CA GLY A 131 -1.01 -17.09 -33.75
C GLY A 131 -0.61 -17.32 -32.29
N ILE A 132 0.69 -17.31 -32.00
CA ILE A 132 1.25 -17.46 -30.67
C ILE A 132 1.42 -16.09 -30.00
N VAL A 133 0.99 -16.01 -28.75
CA VAL A 133 1.33 -14.90 -27.86
C VAL A 133 2.25 -15.42 -26.76
N GLN A 134 3.52 -15.03 -26.81
CA GLN A 134 4.52 -15.45 -25.83
C GLN A 134 4.62 -14.43 -24.69
N PHE A 135 4.69 -14.94 -23.45
CA PHE A 135 4.81 -14.13 -22.24
C PHE A 135 6.28 -13.86 -21.91
N ARG A 136 6.64 -12.61 -21.64
CA ARG A 136 8.02 -12.21 -21.27
C ARG A 136 8.23 -11.99 -19.79
N ARG A 137 7.17 -12.11 -18.99
CA ARG A 137 7.21 -11.85 -17.56
C ARG A 137 6.42 -12.93 -16.81
N PRO A 138 6.96 -13.51 -15.74
CA PRO A 138 6.20 -14.44 -14.93
C PRO A 138 5.15 -13.70 -14.10
N GLY A 139 4.01 -14.34 -13.85
CA GLY A 139 2.96 -13.77 -13.02
C GLY A 139 1.63 -14.49 -13.12
N VAL A 140 0.63 -13.96 -12.44
CA VAL A 140 -0.76 -14.41 -12.56
C VAL A 140 -1.45 -13.56 -13.60
N TYR A 141 -2.04 -14.20 -14.60
CA TYR A 141 -2.70 -13.55 -15.74
C TYR A 141 -4.18 -13.89 -15.79
N ASN A 142 -5.00 -12.91 -16.18
CA ASN A 142 -6.35 -13.13 -16.67
C ASN A 142 -6.34 -13.04 -18.20
N ILE A 143 -6.83 -14.09 -18.84
CA ILE A 143 -6.92 -14.23 -20.29
C ILE A 143 -8.40 -14.27 -20.66
N GLY A 144 -8.80 -13.45 -21.61
CA GLY A 144 -10.14 -13.41 -22.17
C GLY A 144 -10.09 -13.35 -23.70
N GLY A 145 -10.51 -14.42 -24.36
CA GLY A 145 -10.66 -14.51 -25.81
C GLY A 145 -12.13 -14.45 -26.21
N VAL A 146 -12.46 -13.63 -27.20
CA VAL A 146 -13.77 -13.58 -27.86
C VAL A 146 -13.57 -14.03 -29.30
N VAL A 147 -14.09 -15.20 -29.63
CA VAL A 147 -13.99 -15.80 -30.96
C VAL A 147 -15.32 -15.62 -31.67
N ASN A 148 -15.30 -14.91 -32.80
CA ASN A 148 -16.47 -14.68 -33.64
C ASN A 148 -16.41 -15.61 -34.85
N THR A 149 -17.44 -16.45 -35.01
CA THR A 149 -17.45 -17.55 -35.97
C THR A 149 -18.74 -17.67 -36.76
N ALA A 150 -18.60 -18.26 -37.94
CA ALA A 150 -19.73 -18.71 -38.74
C ALA A 150 -20.38 -19.95 -38.11
N ALA A 151 -21.35 -20.52 -38.81
CA ALA A 151 -22.05 -21.71 -38.34
C ALA A 151 -21.07 -22.88 -38.14
N CYS A 152 -20.99 -23.37 -36.90
CA CYS A 152 -20.15 -24.50 -36.53
C CYS A 152 -20.87 -25.85 -36.65
N GLY A 153 -20.10 -26.90 -36.95
CA GLY A 153 -20.49 -28.30 -36.85
C GLY A 153 -20.67 -28.78 -35.39
N ARG A 154 -21.15 -30.02 -35.22
CA ARG A 154 -21.31 -30.64 -33.88
C ARG A 154 -20.01 -31.15 -33.26
N GLU A 155 -19.01 -31.39 -34.10
CA GLU A 155 -17.72 -31.97 -33.69
C GLU A 155 -16.61 -30.91 -33.64
N GLU A 156 -16.89 -29.70 -34.12
CA GLU A 156 -15.97 -28.57 -34.08
C GLU A 156 -15.96 -27.98 -32.67
N ASN A 157 -14.79 -27.57 -32.19
CA ASN A 157 -14.65 -26.93 -30.89
C ASN A 157 -13.78 -25.66 -30.97
N PHE A 158 -13.65 -25.01 -29.82
CA PHE A 158 -12.70 -23.93 -29.61
C PHE A 158 -11.85 -24.29 -28.40
N GLU A 159 -10.56 -24.06 -28.52
CA GLU A 159 -9.60 -24.48 -27.52
C GLU A 159 -8.72 -23.29 -27.14
N LEU A 160 -8.55 -23.11 -25.84
CA LEU A 160 -7.52 -22.26 -25.28
C LEU A 160 -6.35 -23.16 -24.89
N LEU A 161 -5.17 -22.86 -25.40
CA LEU A 161 -3.97 -23.65 -25.18
C LEU A 161 -2.91 -22.81 -24.49
N ILE A 162 -2.22 -23.43 -23.52
CA ILE A 162 -1.01 -22.91 -22.91
C ILE A 162 0.09 -23.93 -23.17
N ASN A 163 1.18 -23.52 -23.82
CA ASN A 163 2.29 -24.40 -24.21
C ASN A 163 1.83 -25.64 -25.00
N GLY A 164 0.80 -25.48 -25.83
CA GLY A 164 0.16 -26.58 -26.57
C GLY A 164 -0.73 -27.51 -25.75
N GLU A 165 -0.86 -27.33 -24.43
CA GLU A 165 -1.82 -28.07 -23.60
C GLU A 165 -3.17 -27.34 -23.58
N ILE A 166 -4.24 -28.09 -23.86
CA ILE A 166 -5.61 -27.56 -23.83
C ILE A 166 -6.04 -27.31 -22.38
N VAL A 167 -6.19 -26.03 -22.01
CA VAL A 167 -6.63 -25.62 -20.67
C VAL A 167 -8.14 -25.35 -20.59
N GLN A 168 -8.77 -25.07 -21.75
CA GLN A 168 -10.21 -24.88 -21.85
C GLN A 168 -10.71 -25.30 -23.23
N THR A 169 -11.83 -26.02 -23.27
CA THR A 169 -12.55 -26.35 -24.51
C THR A 169 -13.98 -25.85 -24.44
N TYR A 170 -14.47 -25.28 -25.54
CA TYR A 170 -15.87 -24.96 -25.73
C TYR A 170 -16.45 -25.73 -26.90
N TYR A 171 -17.62 -26.34 -26.67
CA TYR A 171 -18.36 -27.03 -27.71
C TYR A 171 -19.55 -26.17 -28.15
N PRO A 172 -19.55 -25.64 -29.39
CA PRO A 172 -20.69 -24.93 -29.92
C PRO A 172 -21.90 -25.85 -29.99
N ALA A 173 -23.02 -25.40 -29.43
CA ALA A 173 -24.30 -26.01 -29.73
C ALA A 173 -24.59 -25.80 -31.23
N SER A 174 -24.92 -26.87 -31.95
CA SER A 174 -25.33 -26.77 -33.36
C SER A 174 -26.62 -25.95 -33.46
N LEU A 175 -26.48 -24.66 -33.76
CA LEU A 175 -27.57 -23.68 -33.78
C LEU A 175 -28.08 -23.36 -35.20
N GLY A 176 -27.78 -24.21 -36.18
CA GLY A 176 -28.11 -23.96 -37.59
C GLY A 176 -27.22 -22.89 -38.23
N GLN A 177 -27.64 -22.29 -39.36
CA GLN A 177 -26.89 -21.26 -40.10
C GLN A 177 -26.86 -19.91 -39.36
N ARG A 178 -26.21 -19.82 -38.20
CA ARG A 178 -26.05 -18.54 -37.49
C ARG A 178 -24.60 -18.30 -37.10
N TYR A 179 -24.23 -17.02 -37.18
CA TYR A 179 -23.01 -16.48 -36.62
C TYR A 179 -23.07 -16.52 -35.09
N SER A 180 -21.95 -16.79 -34.45
CA SER A 180 -21.84 -16.90 -33.00
C SER A 180 -20.62 -16.16 -32.48
N SER A 181 -20.72 -15.68 -31.25
CA SER A 181 -19.61 -15.11 -30.48
C SER A 181 -19.45 -15.96 -29.22
N THR A 182 -18.25 -16.52 -29.04
CA THR A 182 -17.92 -17.40 -27.91
C THR A 182 -16.81 -16.78 -27.10
N THR A 183 -16.94 -16.82 -25.77
CA THR A 183 -15.91 -16.33 -24.85
C THR A 183 -15.16 -17.50 -24.21
N LEU A 184 -13.83 -17.48 -24.31
CA LEU A 184 -12.91 -18.31 -23.55
C LEU A 184 -12.25 -17.44 -22.48
N CYS A 185 -12.22 -17.92 -21.24
CA CYS A 185 -11.70 -17.18 -20.10
C CYS A 185 -10.92 -18.12 -19.19
N TYR A 186 -9.69 -17.71 -18.86
CA TYR A 186 -8.82 -18.49 -18.00
C TYR A 186 -7.98 -17.58 -17.11
N ILE A 187 -7.68 -18.05 -15.90
CA ILE A 187 -6.78 -17.38 -14.96
C ILE A 187 -5.75 -18.41 -14.52
N ALA A 188 -4.48 -18.12 -14.76
CA ALA A 188 -3.39 -19.00 -14.38
C ALA A 188 -2.13 -18.23 -14.03
N ARG A 189 -1.23 -18.91 -13.33
CA ARG A 189 0.16 -18.48 -13.19
C ARG A 189 0.91 -18.96 -14.43
N LEU A 190 1.57 -18.02 -15.10
CA LEU A 190 2.38 -18.26 -16.29
C LEU A 190 3.81 -17.82 -16.00
N GLU A 191 4.76 -18.50 -16.62
CA GLU A 191 6.17 -18.22 -16.54
C GLU A 191 6.65 -17.44 -17.77
N GLU A 192 7.92 -17.02 -17.75
CA GLU A 192 8.57 -16.46 -18.94
C GLU A 192 8.67 -17.54 -20.02
N ASP A 193 8.46 -17.14 -21.27
CA ASP A 193 8.43 -17.98 -22.48
C ASP A 193 7.23 -18.94 -22.57
N ASP A 194 6.26 -18.87 -21.66
CA ASP A 194 4.98 -19.56 -21.87
C ASP A 194 4.31 -19.01 -23.14
N GLU A 195 3.61 -19.88 -23.86
CA GLU A 195 2.95 -19.60 -25.13
C GLU A 195 1.43 -19.76 -24.99
N LEU A 196 0.69 -18.74 -25.40
CA LEU A 196 -0.77 -18.77 -25.48
C LEU A 196 -1.22 -18.88 -26.94
N THR A 197 -2.16 -19.80 -27.18
CA THR A 197 -2.83 -19.97 -28.47
C THR A 197 -4.33 -20.15 -28.27
N ILE A 198 -5.14 -19.68 -29.23
CA ILE A 198 -6.55 -20.02 -29.31
C ILE A 198 -6.79 -20.68 -30.66
N ALA A 199 -7.32 -21.91 -30.64
CA ALA A 199 -7.71 -22.64 -31.83
C ALA A 199 -9.23 -22.62 -32.01
N ALA A 200 -9.67 -22.49 -33.26
CA ALA A 200 -11.08 -22.51 -33.64
C ALA A 200 -11.27 -23.34 -34.91
N ASP A 201 -11.90 -24.50 -34.77
CA ASP A 201 -12.17 -25.38 -35.92
C ASP A 201 -13.09 -24.72 -36.95
N CYS A 202 -14.07 -23.96 -36.47
CA CYS A 202 -15.04 -23.28 -37.33
C CYS A 202 -14.41 -22.18 -38.17
N ALA A 203 -15.07 -21.80 -39.27
CA ALA A 203 -14.69 -20.60 -40.01
C ALA A 203 -14.95 -19.35 -39.15
N LEU A 204 -13.99 -18.41 -39.17
CA LEU A 204 -14.17 -17.11 -38.51
C LEU A 204 -15.23 -16.28 -39.23
N TYR A 205 -15.95 -15.47 -38.46
CA TYR A 205 -16.87 -14.46 -38.97
C TYR A 205 -16.63 -13.19 -38.19
N ASP A 206 -16.14 -12.14 -38.86
CA ASP A 206 -15.74 -10.88 -38.23
C ASP A 206 -14.47 -11.01 -37.35
N THR A 207 -14.06 -9.90 -36.76
CA THR A 207 -12.85 -9.76 -35.95
C THR A 207 -13.02 -10.45 -34.61
N SER A 208 -12.12 -11.37 -34.26
CA SER A 208 -11.99 -11.93 -32.93
C SER A 208 -11.04 -11.09 -32.07
N HIS A 209 -11.21 -11.13 -30.76
CA HIS A 209 -10.47 -10.28 -29.82
C HIS A 209 -9.82 -11.11 -28.72
N LEU A 210 -8.60 -10.75 -28.34
CA LEU A 210 -7.92 -11.29 -27.18
C LEU A 210 -7.61 -10.14 -26.22
N SER A 211 -7.83 -10.34 -24.93
CA SER A 211 -7.43 -9.44 -23.86
C SER A 211 -6.65 -10.24 -22.83
N VAL A 212 -5.45 -9.77 -22.49
CA VAL A 212 -4.59 -10.38 -21.48
C VAL A 212 -4.16 -9.32 -20.49
N MET A 213 -4.33 -9.61 -19.20
CA MET A 213 -3.97 -8.71 -18.10
C MET A 213 -3.19 -9.45 -17.02
N ARG A 214 -2.03 -8.92 -16.62
CA ARG A 214 -1.31 -9.40 -15.44
C ARG A 214 -1.94 -8.84 -14.17
N LEU A 215 -2.35 -9.74 -13.29
CA LEU A 215 -2.95 -9.44 -11.99
C LEU A 215 -1.90 -9.31 -10.88
N GLY A 216 -0.75 -9.97 -11.02
CA GLY A 216 0.30 -9.97 -9.98
C GLY A 216 1.52 -10.84 -10.32
N SER A 217 2.47 -10.88 -9.39
CA SER A 217 3.67 -11.76 -9.42
C SER A 217 3.46 -13.06 -8.63
#